data_AF-A0A956CYP9-F1
#
_entry.id   AF-A0A956CYP9-F1
#
_cell.length_a   1.000
_cell.length_b   1.000
_cell.length_c   1.000
_cell.angle_alpha   90.00
_cell.angle_beta   90.00
_cell.angle_gamma   90.00
#
_symmetry.space_group_name_H-M   'P 1'
#
loop_
_entity.id
_entity.type
_entity.pdbx_description
1 polymer ?
#
loop_
_entity_poly.entity_id
_entity_poly.type
_entity_poly.pdbx_seq_one_letter_code
_entity_poly.pdbx_strand_id
1 'polypeptide(L)'
;MSRKQSPYDYDPDAPLSPEELRQEAERFTQRVGARIAELRHQRGYTQQRVSREHAWNPSQISRVEAGKVNFTLRTLCRVAAFLDVRPWEPTVPREQSELALEERPTMPRMPSKEERVEEALVFQKQLGGRVRELRTLQGMTLQTLEAFTGVERPTLMKIEKGDYNVRASTVVRLAEAIGVYPHELYIPREQSGIRLKTPGRS
;
A
#
# COMPACT_ATOMS: atom_id res chain seq x y z
N MET A 1 22.33 8.77 25.49
CA MET A 1 22.28 8.34 24.08
C MET A 1 20.83 8.37 23.63
N SER A 2 20.45 9.41 22.90
CA SER A 2 19.06 9.65 22.49
C SER A 2 18.68 8.66 21.40
N ARG A 3 17.76 7.73 21.67
CA ARG A 3 17.09 6.96 20.62
C ARG A 3 16.42 7.98 19.72
N LYS A 4 16.89 8.13 18.47
CA LYS A 4 16.10 8.84 17.46
C LYS A 4 14.75 8.12 17.39
N GLN A 5 13.68 8.80 17.80
CA GLN A 5 12.31 8.31 17.61
C GLN A 5 12.15 8.00 16.13
N SER A 6 11.77 6.74 15.84
CA SER A 6 11.21 6.40 14.54
C SER A 6 10.06 7.38 14.30
N PRO A 7 9.87 7.95 13.09
CA PRO A 7 8.73 8.81 12.78
C PRO A 7 7.37 8.08 12.92
N TYR A 8 7.39 6.81 13.34
CA TYR A 8 6.27 5.96 13.68
C TYR A 8 6.25 5.73 15.20
N ASP A 9 5.52 6.58 15.94
CA ASP A 9 5.11 6.33 17.34
C ASP A 9 4.01 5.24 17.39
N TYR A 10 4.31 4.08 16.80
CA TYR A 10 3.44 2.91 16.77
C TYR A 10 3.91 1.91 17.83
N ASP A 11 3.04 1.62 18.81
CA ASP A 11 3.26 0.55 19.77
C ASP A 11 2.58 -0.73 19.24
N PRO A 12 3.34 -1.72 18.73
CA PRO A 12 2.78 -2.95 18.17
C PRO A 12 2.15 -3.88 19.22
N ASP A 13 2.36 -3.62 20.51
CA ASP A 13 1.99 -4.54 21.59
C ASP A 13 0.60 -4.23 22.21
N ALA A 14 -0.06 -3.14 21.79
CA ALA A 14 -1.41 -2.79 22.24
C ALA A 14 -2.39 -2.73 21.05
N PRO A 15 -3.48 -3.52 21.03
CA PRO A 15 -4.43 -3.50 19.93
C PRO A 15 -5.16 -2.15 19.87
N LEU A 16 -5.04 -1.48 18.73
CA LEU A 16 -5.72 -0.21 18.47
C LEU A 16 -7.24 -0.36 18.61
N SER A 17 -7.87 0.59 19.28
CA SER A 17 -9.33 0.72 19.33
C SER A 17 -9.92 1.00 17.93
N PRO A 18 -11.24 0.78 17.73
CA PRO A 18 -11.89 1.10 16.45
C PRO A 18 -11.78 2.57 16.02
N GLU A 19 -11.58 3.49 16.96
CA GLU A 19 -11.34 4.91 16.66
C GLU A 19 -9.88 5.12 16.22
N GLU A 20 -8.92 4.56 16.94
CA GLU A 20 -7.50 4.65 16.58
C GLU A 20 -7.22 3.99 15.22
N LEU A 21 -7.86 2.87 14.90
CA LEU A 21 -7.78 2.24 13.57
C LEU A 21 -8.27 3.16 12.44
N ARG A 22 -9.33 3.93 12.70
CA ARG A 22 -9.85 4.91 11.72
C ARG A 22 -8.88 6.06 11.55
N GLN A 23 -8.33 6.57 12.65
CA GLN A 23 -7.34 7.64 12.62
C GLN A 23 -6.04 7.19 11.94
N GLU A 24 -5.56 5.98 12.20
CA GLU A 24 -4.37 5.45 11.52
C GLU A 24 -4.64 5.23 10.03
N ALA A 25 -5.83 4.75 9.66
CA ALA A 25 -6.21 4.66 8.27
C ALA A 25 -6.23 6.02 7.57
N GLU A 26 -6.72 7.06 8.23
CA GLU A 26 -6.70 8.43 7.70
C GLU A 26 -5.27 8.99 7.59
N ARG A 27 -4.43 8.80 8.62
CA ARG A 27 -3.01 9.19 8.58
C ARG A 27 -2.28 8.47 7.44
N PHE A 28 -2.55 7.18 7.25
CA PHE A 28 -2.00 6.42 6.14
C PHE A 28 -2.45 7.00 4.79
N THR A 29 -3.74 7.26 4.58
CA THR A 29 -4.21 7.83 3.31
C THR A 29 -3.68 9.25 3.07
N GLN A 30 -3.52 10.07 4.11
CA GLN A 30 -2.89 11.39 4.03
C GLN A 30 -1.43 11.30 3.62
N ARG A 31 -0.65 10.38 4.21
CA ARG A 31 0.75 10.14 3.82
C ARG A 31 0.88 9.72 2.35
N VAL A 32 0.07 8.74 1.93
CA VAL A 32 0.05 8.29 0.53
C VAL A 32 -0.36 9.44 -0.41
N GLY A 33 -1.37 10.22 -0.04
CA GLY A 33 -1.79 11.40 -0.80
C GLY A 33 -0.68 12.45 -0.96
N ALA A 34 0.02 12.77 0.13
CA ALA A 34 1.16 13.69 0.09
C ALA A 34 2.29 13.15 -0.79
N ARG A 35 2.59 11.85 -0.72
CA ARG A 35 3.60 11.21 -1.56
C ARG A 35 3.22 11.22 -3.05
N ILE A 36 1.95 10.98 -3.37
CA ILE A 36 1.43 11.11 -4.75
C ILE A 36 1.63 12.55 -5.26
N ALA A 37 1.30 13.56 -4.46
CA ALA A 37 1.48 14.96 -4.84
C ALA A 37 2.96 15.30 -5.07
N GLU A 38 3.85 14.80 -4.20
CA GLU A 38 5.29 14.97 -4.34
C GLU A 38 5.82 14.34 -5.65
N LEU A 39 5.50 13.07 -5.89
CA LEU A 39 5.87 12.35 -7.11
C LEU A 39 5.34 13.05 -8.37
N ARG A 40 4.12 13.59 -8.31
CA ARG A 40 3.53 14.39 -9.39
C ARG A 40 4.33 15.66 -9.67
N HIS A 41 4.75 16.39 -8.64
CA HIS A 41 5.56 17.60 -8.80
C HIS A 41 6.95 17.30 -9.36
N GLN A 42 7.59 16.21 -8.93
CA GLN A 42 8.90 15.77 -9.45
C GLN A 42 8.85 15.46 -10.95
N ARG A 43 7.68 15.03 -11.46
CA ARG A 43 7.43 14.76 -12.89
C ARG A 43 7.06 16.02 -13.69
N GLY A 44 6.94 17.18 -13.04
CA GLY A 44 6.51 18.43 -13.70
C GLY A 44 5.03 18.43 -14.11
N TYR A 45 4.19 17.59 -13.49
CA TYR A 45 2.75 17.55 -13.78
C TYR A 45 1.95 18.46 -12.84
N THR A 46 1.05 19.28 -13.40
CA THR A 46 0.01 19.96 -12.62
C THR A 46 -1.23 19.09 -12.52
N GLN A 47 -2.08 19.28 -11.50
CA GLN A 47 -3.35 18.56 -11.38
C GLN A 47 -4.25 18.74 -12.62
N GLN A 48 -4.23 19.93 -13.23
CA GLN A 48 -4.96 20.21 -14.47
C GLN A 48 -4.40 19.42 -15.66
N ARG A 49 -3.06 19.30 -15.75
CA ARG A 49 -2.40 18.50 -16.79
C ARG A 49 -2.73 17.01 -16.65
N VAL A 50 -2.72 16.48 -15.43
CA VAL A 50 -3.15 15.09 -15.14
C VAL A 50 -4.56 14.83 -15.65
N SER A 51 -5.48 15.78 -15.48
CA SER A 51 -6.87 15.63 -15.89
C SER A 51 -7.09 15.75 -17.40
N ARG A 52 -6.29 16.56 -18.09
CA ARG A 52 -6.43 16.78 -19.54
C ARG A 52 -5.80 15.64 -20.36
N GLU A 53 -4.60 15.20 -19.97
CA GLU A 53 -3.85 14.19 -20.71
C GLU A 53 -4.33 12.76 -20.41
N HIS A 54 -5.04 12.59 -19.29
CA HIS A 54 -5.48 11.28 -18.84
C HIS A 54 -6.92 11.39 -18.32
N ALA A 55 -7.74 10.36 -18.57
CA ALA A 55 -9.19 10.34 -18.25
C ALA A 55 -9.53 10.35 -16.73
N TRP A 56 -8.84 11.17 -15.94
CA TRP A 56 -9.09 11.45 -14.54
C TRP A 56 -9.94 12.70 -14.41
N ASN A 57 -10.91 12.66 -13.50
CA ASN A 57 -11.60 13.86 -13.06
C ASN A 57 -10.68 14.66 -12.11
N PRO A 58 -10.48 15.99 -12.29
CA PRO A 58 -9.63 16.81 -11.41
C PRO A 58 -10.00 16.70 -9.92
N SER A 59 -11.29 16.52 -9.63
CA SER A 59 -11.80 16.36 -8.26
C SER A 59 -11.40 15.04 -7.61
N GLN A 60 -11.03 14.01 -8.40
CA GLN A 60 -10.59 12.73 -7.86
C GLN A 60 -9.12 12.81 -7.45
N ILE A 61 -8.24 13.37 -8.29
CA ILE A 61 -6.81 13.47 -7.95
C ILE A 61 -6.58 14.41 -6.76
N SER A 62 -7.27 15.55 -6.71
CA SER A 62 -7.19 16.50 -5.60
C SER A 62 -7.61 15.86 -4.26
N ARG A 63 -8.71 15.09 -4.24
CA ARG A 63 -9.15 14.41 -3.02
C ARG A 63 -8.23 13.28 -2.59
N VAL A 64 -7.62 12.56 -3.54
CA VAL A 64 -6.62 11.52 -3.25
C VAL A 64 -5.35 12.16 -2.66
N GLU A 65 -4.84 13.23 -3.26
CA GLU A 65 -3.66 13.95 -2.77
C GLU A 65 -3.88 14.58 -1.40
N ALA A 66 -5.11 15.05 -1.12
CA ALA A 66 -5.50 15.54 0.20
C ALA A 66 -5.72 14.42 1.24
N GLY A 67 -5.58 13.14 0.87
CA GLY A 67 -5.80 12.01 1.78
C GLY A 67 -7.26 11.77 2.18
N LYS A 68 -8.21 12.47 1.56
CA LYS A 68 -9.64 12.45 1.93
C LYS A 68 -10.41 11.28 1.32
N VAL A 69 -9.71 10.32 0.70
CA VAL A 69 -10.30 9.19 -0.01
C VAL A 69 -9.70 7.90 0.52
N ASN A 70 -10.58 7.03 1.04
CA ASN A 70 -10.24 5.64 1.26
C ASN A 70 -10.13 4.92 -0.10
N PHE A 71 -8.95 4.96 -0.68
CA PHE A 71 -8.70 4.47 -2.03
C PHE A 71 -8.65 2.94 -2.08
N THR A 72 -8.87 2.40 -3.28
CA THR A 72 -8.73 0.96 -3.55
C THR A 72 -7.38 0.66 -4.20
N LEU A 73 -6.95 -0.60 -4.22
CA LEU A 73 -5.74 -1.00 -4.96
C LEU A 73 -5.78 -0.60 -6.43
N ARG A 74 -6.93 -0.75 -7.08
CA ARG A 74 -7.09 -0.31 -8.46
C ARG A 74 -6.87 1.19 -8.62
N THR A 75 -7.33 2.00 -7.67
CA THR A 75 -7.08 3.45 -7.67
C THR A 75 -5.58 3.74 -7.53
N LEU A 76 -4.91 3.08 -6.58
CA LEU A 76 -3.47 3.23 -6.35
C LEU A 76 -2.65 2.85 -7.60
N CYS A 77 -2.91 1.69 -8.20
CA CYS A 77 -2.24 1.24 -9.43
C CYS A 77 -2.45 2.24 -10.57
N ARG A 78 -3.67 2.76 -10.71
CA ARG A 78 -3.98 3.74 -11.75
C ARG A 78 -3.19 5.03 -11.56
N VAL A 79 -3.06 5.53 -10.32
CA VAL A 79 -2.26 6.73 -10.01
C VAL A 79 -0.77 6.45 -10.26
N ALA A 80 -0.27 5.32 -9.80
CA ALA A 80 1.13 4.91 -9.97
C ALA A 80 1.51 4.79 -11.46
N ALA A 81 0.65 4.16 -12.27
CA ALA A 81 0.86 4.04 -13.72
C ALA A 81 0.88 5.41 -14.42
N PHE A 82 0.04 6.35 -13.99
CA PHE A 82 0.06 7.73 -14.50
C PHE A 82 1.36 8.45 -14.11
N LEU A 83 1.78 8.29 -12.86
CA LEU A 83 3.03 8.84 -12.36
C LEU A 83 4.26 8.05 -12.81
N ASP A 84 4.09 7.02 -13.65
CA ASP A 84 5.12 6.09 -14.10
C ASP A 84 6.07 5.62 -12.98
N VAL A 85 5.46 5.21 -11.87
CA VAL A 85 6.13 4.60 -10.71
C VAL A 85 5.51 3.24 -10.40
N ARG A 86 6.20 2.44 -9.58
CA ARG A 86 5.63 1.17 -9.09
C ARG A 86 4.44 1.42 -8.14
N PRO A 87 3.42 0.55 -8.11
CA PRO A 87 2.22 0.74 -7.28
C PRO A 87 2.46 0.90 -5.77
N TRP A 88 3.57 0.38 -5.23
CA TRP A 88 3.94 0.52 -3.82
C TRP A 88 4.79 1.77 -3.52
N GLU A 89 5.38 2.43 -4.51
CA GLU A 89 6.21 3.63 -4.26
C GLU A 89 5.44 4.76 -3.56
N PRO A 90 4.14 5.00 -3.84
CA PRO A 90 3.37 5.97 -3.08
C PRO A 90 3.09 5.58 -1.63
N THR A 91 3.28 4.31 -1.24
CA THR A 91 2.95 3.83 0.10
C THR A 91 4.10 3.94 1.10
N VAL A 92 5.31 4.23 0.62
CA VAL A 92 6.52 4.37 1.42
C VAL A 92 7.02 5.83 1.42
N PRO A 93 7.71 6.27 2.49
CA PRO A 93 8.46 7.52 2.49
C PRO A 93 9.47 7.61 1.34
N ARG A 94 9.82 8.84 0.97
CA ARG A 94 10.74 9.14 -0.11
C ARG A 94 12.06 8.39 0.03
N GLU A 95 12.65 8.40 1.21
CA GLU A 95 13.96 7.81 1.49
C GLU A 95 13.96 6.29 1.23
N GLN A 96 12.85 5.61 1.56
CA GLN A 96 12.68 4.18 1.31
C GLN A 96 12.39 3.88 -0.17
N SER A 97 11.73 4.81 -0.87
CA SER A 97 11.50 4.72 -2.33
C SER A 97 12.78 4.97 -3.13
N GLU A 98 13.68 5.84 -2.66
CA GLU A 98 14.93 6.21 -3.34
C GLU A 98 15.99 5.08 -3.30
N LEU A 99 16.00 4.24 -2.27
CA LEU A 99 16.89 3.08 -2.17
C LEU A 99 16.63 2.02 -3.26
N ALA A 100 15.47 2.07 -3.93
CA ALA A 100 15.08 1.12 -4.98
C ALA A 100 15.23 1.70 -6.40
N LEU A 101 15.99 2.80 -6.57
CA LEU A 101 16.12 3.54 -7.85
C LEU A 101 17.06 2.92 -8.87
N GLU A 102 17.91 1.97 -8.49
CA GLU A 102 18.96 1.43 -9.38
C GLU A 102 18.39 0.67 -10.60
N GLU A 103 17.12 0.28 -10.56
CA GLU A 103 16.43 -0.48 -11.62
C GLU A 103 15.05 0.09 -11.97
N ARG A 104 14.92 1.40 -12.15
CA ARG A 104 13.63 1.98 -12.58
C ARG A 104 13.31 1.55 -14.02
N PRO A 105 12.22 0.82 -14.28
CA PRO A 105 11.72 0.71 -15.64
C PRO A 105 11.22 2.10 -16.05
N THR A 106 11.81 2.68 -17.09
CA THR A 106 11.18 3.79 -17.80
C THR A 106 9.98 3.22 -18.54
N MET A 107 8.73 3.61 -18.23
CA MET A 107 7.63 3.25 -19.14
C MET A 107 7.72 4.14 -20.40
N PRO A 108 8.04 3.57 -21.58
CA PRO A 108 8.23 4.36 -22.79
C PRO A 108 6.91 4.93 -23.34
N ARG A 109 5.77 4.37 -22.90
CA ARG A 109 4.43 4.86 -23.20
C ARG A 109 3.49 4.58 -22.04
N MET A 110 2.38 5.29 -22.01
CA MET A 110 1.29 4.91 -21.11
C MET A 110 0.75 3.51 -21.41
N PRO A 111 0.44 2.72 -20.37
CA PRO A 111 -0.29 1.48 -20.53
C PRO A 111 -1.74 1.74 -20.95
N SER A 112 -2.28 0.85 -21.77
CA SER A 112 -3.67 0.83 -22.21
C SER A 112 -4.62 0.64 -21.01
N LYS A 113 -5.93 0.71 -21.26
CA LYS A 113 -6.90 0.43 -20.20
C LYS A 113 -6.79 -1.03 -19.74
N GLU A 114 -6.61 -1.95 -20.67
CA GLU A 114 -6.52 -3.39 -20.47
C GLU A 114 -5.23 -3.76 -19.72
N GLU A 115 -4.09 -3.19 -20.14
CA GLU A 115 -2.79 -3.38 -19.47
C GLU A 115 -2.85 -2.94 -18.00
N ARG A 116 -3.46 -1.78 -17.72
CA ARG A 116 -3.66 -1.29 -16.34
C ARG A 116 -4.56 -2.19 -15.50
N VAL A 117 -5.56 -2.82 -16.13
CA VAL A 117 -6.43 -3.76 -15.42
C VAL A 117 -5.64 -5.00 -15.03
N GLU A 118 -4.83 -5.53 -15.93
CA GLU A 118 -3.99 -6.70 -15.69
C GLU A 118 -2.93 -6.41 -14.61
N GLU A 119 -2.20 -5.30 -14.71
CA GLU A 119 -1.23 -4.86 -13.69
C GLU A 119 -1.88 -4.74 -12.31
N ALA A 120 -3.07 -4.17 -12.23
CA ALA A 120 -3.80 -4.06 -10.97
C ALA A 120 -4.20 -5.43 -10.40
N LEU A 121 -4.53 -6.42 -11.25
CA LEU A 121 -4.83 -7.79 -10.82
C LEU A 121 -3.56 -8.50 -10.32
N VAL A 122 -2.44 -8.33 -11.01
CA VAL A 122 -1.13 -8.85 -10.58
C VAL A 122 -0.76 -8.27 -9.21
N PHE A 123 -0.86 -6.95 -9.05
CA PHE A 123 -0.56 -6.28 -7.79
C PHE A 123 -1.51 -6.71 -6.65
N GLN A 124 -2.79 -6.91 -6.95
CA GLN A 124 -3.77 -7.43 -6.00
C GLN A 124 -3.42 -8.85 -5.52
N LYS A 125 -2.94 -9.72 -6.43
CA LYS A 125 -2.43 -11.05 -6.07
C LYS A 125 -1.17 -10.99 -5.23
N GLN A 126 -0.26 -10.07 -5.53
CA GLN A 126 0.96 -9.86 -4.74
C GLN A 126 0.62 -9.43 -3.30
N LEU A 127 -0.25 -8.45 -3.12
CA LEU A 127 -0.71 -8.03 -1.79
C LEU A 127 -1.40 -9.19 -1.05
N GLY A 128 -2.28 -9.94 -1.73
CA GLY A 128 -2.94 -11.11 -1.13
C GLY A 128 -1.95 -12.16 -0.63
N GLY A 129 -0.95 -12.48 -1.46
CA GLY A 129 0.14 -13.38 -1.09
C GLY A 129 0.94 -12.86 0.10
N ARG A 130 1.23 -11.56 0.14
CA ARG A 130 1.97 -10.91 1.23
C ARG A 130 1.21 -10.94 2.56
N VAL A 131 -0.10 -10.67 2.53
CA VAL A 131 -0.99 -10.79 3.70
C VAL A 131 -0.96 -12.22 4.23
N ARG A 132 -1.10 -13.22 3.34
CA ARG A 132 -1.05 -14.63 3.74
C ARG A 132 0.30 -15.00 4.35
N GLU A 133 1.39 -14.64 3.70
CA GLU A 133 2.76 -14.91 4.15
C GLU A 133 2.98 -14.36 5.56
N LEU A 134 2.80 -13.05 5.75
CA LEU A 134 3.05 -12.39 7.04
C LEU A 134 2.12 -12.93 8.13
N ARG A 135 0.83 -13.14 7.82
CA ARG A 135 -0.10 -13.79 8.76
C ARG A 135 0.41 -15.17 9.20
N THR A 136 0.86 -16.01 8.26
CA THR A 136 1.34 -17.35 8.59
C THR A 136 2.66 -17.35 9.36
N LEU A 137 3.55 -16.38 9.09
CA LEU A 137 4.78 -16.19 9.86
C LEU A 137 4.49 -15.82 11.32
N GLN A 138 3.40 -15.10 11.57
CA GLN A 138 2.88 -14.81 12.92
C GLN A 138 2.08 -15.97 13.53
N GLY A 139 2.02 -17.13 12.87
CA GLY A 139 1.27 -18.30 13.37
C GLY A 139 -0.25 -18.12 13.40
N MET A 140 -0.80 -17.09 12.76
CA MET A 140 -2.21 -16.76 12.84
C MET A 140 -3.05 -17.57 11.83
N THR A 141 -4.23 -18.03 12.25
CA THR A 141 -5.23 -18.60 11.34
C THR A 141 -6.10 -17.52 10.69
N LEU A 142 -6.87 -17.85 9.66
CA LEU A 142 -7.87 -16.93 9.10
C LEU A 142 -8.97 -16.57 10.12
N GLN A 143 -9.32 -17.50 11.02
CA GLN A 143 -10.30 -17.25 12.07
C GLN A 143 -9.74 -16.28 13.12
N THR A 144 -8.47 -16.45 13.48
CA THR A 144 -7.75 -15.53 14.36
C THR A 144 -7.67 -14.14 13.74
N LEU A 145 -7.30 -14.04 12.46
CA LEU A 145 -7.24 -12.77 11.75
C LEU A 145 -8.62 -12.11 11.64
N GLU A 146 -9.69 -12.87 11.39
CA GLU A 146 -11.07 -12.38 11.40
C GLU A 146 -11.45 -11.79 12.76
N ALA A 147 -11.09 -12.45 13.87
CA ALA A 147 -11.37 -11.95 15.21
C ALA A 147 -10.67 -10.61 15.51
N PHE A 148 -9.40 -10.47 15.11
CA PHE A 148 -8.64 -9.23 15.32
C PHE A 148 -9.06 -8.12 14.37
N THR A 149 -9.24 -8.46 13.10
CA THR A 149 -9.52 -7.46 12.08
C THR A 149 -10.97 -7.06 12.08
N GLY A 150 -11.92 -7.95 12.40
CA GLY A 150 -13.35 -7.80 12.14
C GLY A 150 -13.72 -7.88 10.66
N VAL A 151 -12.86 -8.50 9.82
CA VAL A 151 -13.12 -8.76 8.40
C VAL A 151 -13.50 -10.22 8.25
N GLU A 152 -14.65 -10.49 7.65
CA GLU A 152 -15.17 -11.85 7.55
C GLU A 152 -14.19 -12.79 6.83
N ARG A 153 -14.05 -14.02 7.34
CA ARG A 153 -13.14 -15.03 6.78
C ARG A 153 -13.33 -15.30 5.28
N PRO A 154 -14.54 -15.34 4.70
CA PRO A 154 -14.71 -15.44 3.25
C PRO A 154 -14.09 -14.26 2.49
N THR A 155 -14.13 -13.05 3.05
CA THR A 155 -13.50 -11.86 2.47
C THR A 155 -11.98 -11.93 2.61
N LEU A 156 -11.47 -12.34 3.78
CA LEU A 156 -10.02 -12.57 3.97
C LEU A 156 -9.47 -13.60 2.97
N MET A 157 -10.21 -14.69 2.73
CA MET A 157 -9.82 -15.70 1.74
C MET A 157 -9.75 -15.12 0.32
N LYS A 158 -10.69 -14.27 -0.08
CA LYS A 158 -10.65 -13.58 -1.38
C LYS A 158 -9.48 -12.60 -1.45
N ILE A 159 -9.20 -11.88 -0.37
CA ILE A 159 -8.03 -10.99 -0.28
C ILE A 159 -6.74 -11.80 -0.47
N GLU A 160 -6.53 -12.89 0.26
CA GLU A 160 -5.32 -13.70 0.17
C GLU A 160 -5.12 -14.38 -1.18
N LYS A 161 -6.20 -14.67 -1.91
CA LYS A 161 -6.15 -15.18 -3.28
C LYS A 161 -5.87 -14.09 -4.32
N GLY A 162 -5.99 -12.81 -3.94
CA GLY A 162 -5.92 -11.70 -4.87
C GLY A 162 -7.20 -11.52 -5.70
N ASP A 163 -8.36 -11.95 -5.19
CA ASP A 163 -9.68 -11.86 -5.82
C ASP A 163 -10.57 -10.78 -5.17
N TYR A 164 -9.96 -9.84 -4.43
CA TYR A 164 -10.66 -8.76 -3.75
C TYR A 164 -9.93 -7.42 -3.90
N ASN A 165 -10.61 -6.40 -4.45
CA ASN A 165 -10.09 -5.05 -4.57
C ASN A 165 -10.19 -4.33 -3.21
N VAL A 166 -9.18 -4.54 -2.37
CA VAL A 166 -9.16 -4.08 -0.98
C VAL A 166 -8.99 -2.56 -0.88
N ARG A 167 -9.61 -1.98 0.15
CA ARG A 167 -9.51 -0.56 0.51
C ARG A 167 -8.33 -0.31 1.44
N ALA A 168 -7.72 0.87 1.38
CA ALA A 168 -6.60 1.25 2.24
C ALA A 168 -6.91 1.06 3.73
N SER A 169 -8.11 1.41 4.19
CA SER A 169 -8.53 1.20 5.58
C SER A 169 -8.54 -0.28 6.00
N THR A 170 -8.88 -1.18 5.08
CA THR A 170 -8.85 -2.62 5.34
C THR A 170 -7.41 -3.12 5.38
N VAL A 171 -6.53 -2.59 4.53
CA VAL A 171 -5.10 -2.91 4.58
C VAL A 171 -4.48 -2.47 5.91
N VAL A 172 -4.86 -1.30 6.42
CA VAL A 172 -4.44 -0.84 7.75
C VAL A 172 -4.91 -1.82 8.83
N ARG A 173 -6.20 -2.19 8.87
CA ARG A 173 -6.70 -3.20 9.83
C ARG A 173 -5.94 -4.53 9.75
N LEU A 174 -5.61 -4.98 8.54
CA LEU A 174 -4.84 -6.22 8.32
C LEU A 174 -3.42 -6.08 8.86
N ALA A 175 -2.75 -4.98 8.56
CA ALA A 175 -1.38 -4.71 8.97
C ALA A 175 -1.27 -4.65 10.49
N GLU A 176 -2.19 -3.93 11.12
CA GLU A 176 -2.35 -3.81 12.57
C GLU A 176 -2.54 -5.18 13.23
N ALA A 177 -3.49 -5.98 12.74
CA ALA A 177 -3.72 -7.32 13.29
C ALA A 177 -2.54 -8.27 13.11
N ILE A 178 -1.73 -8.08 12.07
CA ILE A 178 -0.52 -8.89 11.80
C ILE A 178 0.71 -8.33 12.54
N GLY A 179 0.65 -7.12 13.09
CA GLY A 179 1.78 -6.46 13.76
C GLY A 179 2.84 -5.94 12.79
N VAL A 180 2.42 -5.40 11.64
CA VAL A 180 3.31 -4.78 10.65
C VAL A 180 2.81 -3.40 10.25
N TYR A 181 3.69 -2.58 9.67
CA TYR A 181 3.26 -1.31 9.10
C TYR A 181 2.42 -1.51 7.84
N PRO A 182 1.42 -0.65 7.55
CA PRO A 182 0.57 -0.80 6.37
C PRO A 182 1.32 -0.92 5.04
N HIS A 183 2.46 -0.22 4.88
CA HIS A 183 3.25 -0.26 3.65
C HIS A 183 3.91 -1.62 3.38
N GLU A 184 4.20 -2.41 4.42
CA GLU A 184 4.79 -3.75 4.31
C GLU A 184 3.89 -4.77 3.58
N LEU A 185 2.58 -4.49 3.55
CA LEU A 185 1.60 -5.30 2.80
C LEU A 185 1.58 -4.97 1.29
N TYR A 186 2.08 -3.80 0.90
CA TYR A 186 2.11 -3.35 -0.49
C TYR A 186 3.40 -3.70 -1.21
N ILE A 187 4.52 -3.82 -0.50
CA ILE A 187 5.83 -4.08 -1.10
C ILE A 187 5.89 -5.57 -1.53
N PRO A 188 6.11 -5.86 -2.83
CA PRO A 188 6.28 -7.23 -3.30
C PRO A 188 7.48 -7.89 -2.63
N ARG A 189 7.44 -9.22 -2.42
CA ARG A 189 8.49 -9.97 -1.74
C ARG A 189 9.88 -9.75 -2.36
N GLU A 190 9.93 -9.70 -3.68
CA GLU A 190 11.17 -9.50 -4.46
C GLU A 190 11.78 -8.10 -4.25
N GLN A 191 10.96 -7.12 -3.84
CA GLN A 191 11.33 -5.71 -3.66
C GLN A 191 11.38 -5.33 -2.17
N SER A 192 10.86 -6.18 -1.28
CA SER A 192 11.04 -6.07 0.15
C SER A 192 12.46 -6.54 0.50
N GLY A 193 13.36 -5.61 0.79
CA GLY A 193 14.69 -5.91 1.34
C GLY A 193 14.67 -6.61 2.71
N ILE A 194 13.55 -7.18 3.15
CA ILE A 194 13.48 -8.02 4.34
C ILE A 194 14.13 -9.36 4.02
N ARG A 195 15.43 -9.44 4.33
CA ARG A 195 16.07 -10.72 4.66
C ARG A 195 15.31 -11.29 5.86
N LEU A 196 14.43 -12.27 5.64
CA LEU A 196 14.01 -13.15 6.73
C LEU A 196 15.30 -13.59 7.43
N LYS A 197 15.43 -13.31 8.74
CA LYS A 197 16.44 -14.01 9.55
C LYS A 197 16.20 -15.48 9.28
N THR A 198 17.16 -16.14 8.63
CA THR A 198 17.15 -17.58 8.51
C THR A 198 16.93 -18.13 9.92
N PRO A 199 15.89 -18.96 10.17
CA PRO A 199 15.90 -19.77 11.37
C PRO A 199 17.13 -20.66 11.24
N GLY A 200 17.98 -20.64 12.28
CA GLY A 200 19.28 -21.29 12.26
C GLY A 200 19.23 -22.67 11.60
N ARG A 201 20.16 -22.89 10.67
CA ARG A 201 20.66 -24.23 10.39
C ARG A 201 22.15 -24.23 10.67
N SER A 202 22.47 -24.93 11.77
CA SER A 202 23.73 -25.56 12.15
C SER A 202 24.96 -24.66 12.26
#